data_AF-A0A6N9U677-F1
#
_entry.id   AF-A0A6N9U677-F1
#
_cell.length_a   1.000
_cell.length_b   1.000
_cell.length_c   1.000
_cell.angle_alpha   90.00
_cell.angle_beta   90.00
_cell.angle_gamma   90.00
#
_symmetry.space_group_name_H-M   'P 1'
#
loop_
_entity.id
_entity.type
_entity.pdbx_description
1 polymer ?
#
loop_
_entity_poly.entity_id
_entity_poly.type
_entity_poly.pdbx_seq_one_letter_code
_entity_poly.pdbx_strand_id
1 'polypeptide(L)'
;AEPAVRAVLDDPELGGLARVWLAERGAADVPAPPESMIFWLAVDTIAAQLDADGEIDELQELVEGLSGQHTGFFDEAWRVDHPATAEVLEAMGRLHRDRKTAKDARKAAFKARSRQKA
;
A
#
# COMPACT_ATOMS: atom_id res chain seq x y z
N ALA A 1 -24.19 -7.71 -2.02
CA ALA A 1 -22.82 -7.37 -2.46
C ALA A 1 -21.85 -8.52 -2.17
N GLU A 2 -21.91 -9.16 -1.00
CA GLU A 2 -20.93 -10.19 -0.58
C GLU A 2 -20.58 -11.26 -1.64
N PRO A 3 -21.53 -11.88 -2.38
CA PRO A 3 -21.15 -12.85 -3.41
C PRO A 3 -20.22 -12.29 -4.49
N ALA A 4 -20.41 -11.03 -4.89
CA ALA A 4 -19.55 -10.36 -5.87
C ALA A 4 -18.17 -10.02 -5.26
N VAL A 5 -18.12 -9.63 -3.99
CA VAL A 5 -16.85 -9.37 -3.28
C VAL A 5 -16.06 -10.67 -3.12
N ARG A 6 -16.72 -11.79 -2.80
CA ARG A 6 -16.06 -13.10 -2.71
C ARG A 6 -15.54 -13.59 -4.06
N ALA A 7 -16.21 -13.24 -5.17
CA ALA A 7 -15.80 -13.65 -6.51
C ALA A 7 -14.47 -13.05 -6.98
N VAL A 8 -13.99 -11.98 -6.33
CA VAL A 8 -12.73 -11.30 -6.68
C VAL A 8 -11.61 -11.57 -5.67
N LEU A 9 -11.75 -12.55 -4.78
CA LEU A 9 -10.71 -12.85 -3.78
C LEU A 9 -9.37 -13.29 -4.40
N ASP A 10 -9.39 -13.90 -5.58
CA ASP A 10 -8.18 -14.31 -6.29
C ASP A 10 -7.66 -13.25 -7.27
N ASP A 11 -8.39 -12.13 -7.40
CA ASP A 11 -7.96 -11.01 -8.21
C ASP A 11 -6.76 -10.30 -7.54
N PRO A 12 -5.65 -10.08 -8.25
CA PRO A 12 -4.44 -9.50 -7.66
C PRO A 12 -4.61 -8.06 -7.18
N GLU A 13 -5.52 -7.29 -7.80
CA GLU A 13 -5.73 -5.87 -7.52
C GLU A 13 -6.91 -5.69 -6.54
N LEU A 14 -8.01 -6.41 -6.77
CA LEU A 14 -9.24 -6.28 -5.98
C LEU A 14 -9.26 -7.17 -4.73
N GLY A 15 -8.53 -8.28 -4.74
CA GLY A 15 -8.59 -9.29 -3.69
C GLY A 15 -8.16 -8.77 -2.32
N GLY A 16 -7.25 -7.80 -2.27
CA GLY A 16 -6.82 -7.16 -1.03
C GLY A 16 -7.97 -6.40 -0.37
N LEU A 17 -8.57 -5.46 -1.10
CA LEU A 17 -9.68 -4.65 -0.61
C LEU A 17 -10.93 -5.49 -0.33
N ALA A 18 -11.18 -6.53 -1.13
CA ALA A 18 -12.27 -7.47 -0.90
C ALA A 18 -12.16 -8.16 0.48
N ARG A 19 -10.95 -8.56 0.88
CA ARG A 19 -10.70 -9.16 2.20
C ARG A 19 -10.94 -8.17 3.34
N VAL A 20 -10.49 -6.92 3.20
CA VAL A 20 -10.76 -5.86 4.18
C VAL A 20 -12.27 -5.67 4.35
N TRP A 21 -13.00 -5.52 3.25
CA TRP A 21 -14.45 -5.35 3.25
C TRP A 21 -15.20 -6.51 3.95
N LEU A 22 -14.74 -7.74 3.73
CA LEU A 22 -15.30 -8.95 4.36
C LEU A 22 -14.97 -9.00 5.87
N ALA A 23 -13.73 -8.69 6.24
CA ALA A 23 -13.28 -8.69 7.63
C ALA A 23 -14.03 -7.65 8.48
N GLU A 24 -14.23 -6.44 7.96
CA GLU A 24 -15.02 -5.38 8.62
C GLU A 24 -16.47 -5.80 8.91
N ARG A 25 -16.99 -6.77 8.16
CA ARG A 25 -18.33 -7.31 8.32
C ARG A 25 -18.39 -8.59 9.16
N GLY A 26 -17.26 -8.99 9.75
CA GLY A 26 -17.15 -10.20 10.57
C GLY A 26 -17.34 -11.49 9.77
N ALA A 27 -17.07 -11.46 8.46
CA ALA A 27 -17.16 -12.65 7.64
C ALA A 27 -16.14 -13.70 8.11
N ALA A 28 -16.62 -14.91 8.38
CA ALA A 28 -15.75 -16.06 8.61
C ALA A 28 -15.15 -16.57 7.28
N ASP A 29 -14.13 -17.41 7.42
CA ASP A 29 -13.53 -18.19 6.32
C ASP A 29 -12.98 -17.33 5.16
N VAL A 30 -12.39 -16.17 5.50
CA VAL A 30 -11.66 -15.34 4.55
C VAL A 30 -10.19 -15.78 4.53
N PRO A 31 -9.65 -16.27 3.40
CA PRO A 31 -8.27 -16.71 3.34
C PRO A 31 -7.31 -15.53 3.52
N ALA A 32 -6.19 -15.75 4.20
CA ALA A 32 -5.13 -14.76 4.33
C ALA A 32 -4.62 -14.33 2.95
N PRO A 33 -4.33 -13.03 2.73
CA PRO A 33 -3.75 -12.58 1.48
C PRO A 33 -2.28 -13.02 1.36
N PRO A 34 -1.77 -13.25 0.14
CA PRO A 34 -0.34 -13.34 -0.08
C PRO A 34 0.33 -12.00 0.22
N GLU A 35 1.61 -12.03 0.59
CA GLU A 35 2.36 -10.83 0.96
C GLU A 35 2.40 -9.76 -0.15
N SER A 36 2.53 -10.16 -1.41
CA SER A 36 2.50 -9.23 -2.55
C SER A 36 1.21 -8.41 -2.62
N MET A 37 0.07 -9.01 -2.29
CA MET A 37 -1.23 -8.35 -2.26
C MET A 37 -1.35 -7.37 -1.09
N ILE A 38 -0.71 -7.66 0.05
CA ILE A 38 -0.65 -6.74 1.19
C ILE A 38 0.07 -5.45 0.77
N PHE A 39 1.23 -5.57 0.14
CA PHE A 39 1.99 -4.41 -0.31
C PHE A 39 1.31 -3.68 -1.47
N TRP A 40 0.65 -4.40 -2.39
CA TRP A 40 -0.14 -3.79 -3.45
C TRP A 40 -1.28 -2.93 -2.87
N LEU A 41 -2.06 -3.48 -1.94
CA LEU A 41 -3.14 -2.76 -1.27
C LEU A 41 -2.62 -1.56 -0.45
N ALA A 42 -1.47 -1.69 0.21
CA ALA A 42 -0.88 -0.58 0.96
C ALA A 42 -0.51 0.59 0.03
N VAL A 43 0.06 0.30 -1.16
CA VAL A 43 0.35 1.31 -2.18
C VAL A 43 -0.93 1.93 -2.70
N ASP A 44 -1.92 1.13 -3.08
CA ASP A 44 -3.21 1.58 -3.61
C ASP A 44 -3.97 2.47 -2.60
N THR A 45 -3.98 2.07 -1.33
CA THR A 45 -4.60 2.85 -0.25
C THR A 45 -3.96 4.22 -0.11
N ILE A 46 -2.63 4.32 -0.11
CA ILE A 46 -1.96 5.62 -0.01
C ILE A 46 -2.20 6.44 -1.28
N ALA A 47 -2.18 5.82 -2.47
CA ALA A 47 -2.48 6.51 -3.72
C ALA A 47 -3.89 7.13 -3.70
N ALA A 48 -4.90 6.36 -3.31
CA ALA A 48 -6.27 6.84 -3.19
C ALA A 48 -6.41 8.00 -2.19
N GLN A 49 -5.67 7.97 -1.09
CA GLN A 49 -5.71 9.05 -0.09
C GLN A 49 -4.97 10.31 -0.53
N LEU A 50 -3.90 10.17 -1.33
CA LEU A 50 -3.23 11.31 -1.96
C LEU A 50 -4.14 12.00 -2.98
N ASP A 51 -4.92 11.24 -3.75
CA ASP A 51 -5.88 11.77 -4.73
C ASP A 51 -7.12 12.41 -4.09
N ALA A 52 -7.44 12.05 -2.85
CA ALA A 52 -8.61 12.54 -2.13
C ALA A 52 -8.43 13.94 -1.50
N ASP A 53 -7.30 14.62 -1.74
CA ASP A 53 -6.91 15.89 -1.08
C ASP A 53 -7.04 15.81 0.45
N GLY A 54 -6.65 14.68 1.04
CA GLY A 54 -6.76 14.43 2.48
C GLY A 54 -5.93 15.38 3.36
N GLU A 55 -6.31 15.50 4.63
CA GLU A 55 -5.57 16.31 5.60
C GLU A 55 -4.15 15.76 5.79
N ILE A 56 -3.15 16.65 5.78
CA ILE A 56 -1.73 16.26 5.82
C ILE A 56 -1.41 15.41 7.06
N ASP A 57 -1.99 15.73 8.21
CA ASP A 57 -1.76 14.98 9.44
C ASP A 57 -2.28 13.54 9.37
N GLU A 58 -3.45 13.31 8.76
CA GLU A 58 -4.02 11.97 8.55
C GLU A 58 -3.16 11.16 7.58
N LEU A 59 -2.67 11.79 6.51
CA LEU A 59 -1.75 11.16 5.57
C LEU A 59 -0.41 10.79 6.25
N GLN A 60 0.10 11.63 7.14
CA GLN A 60 1.30 11.31 7.92
C GLN A 60 1.08 10.09 8.82
N GLU A 61 -0.03 10.05 9.55
CA GLU A 61 -0.37 8.93 10.42
C GLU A 61 -0.55 7.62 9.64
N LEU A 62 -1.20 7.66 8.48
CA LEU A 62 -1.36 6.51 7.59
C LEU A 62 0.00 5.97 7.13
N VAL A 63 0.88 6.85 6.63
CA VAL A 63 2.22 6.49 6.14
C VAL A 63 3.07 5.88 7.25
N GLU A 64 3.04 6.47 8.44
CA GLU A 64 3.79 5.99 9.62
C GLU A 64 3.22 4.65 10.13
N GLY A 65 1.90 4.52 10.17
CA GLY A 65 1.22 3.28 10.55
C GLY A 65 1.59 2.12 9.65
N LEU A 66 1.45 2.29 8.33
CA LEU A 66 1.71 1.23 7.34
C LEU A 66 3.18 0.83 7.28
N SER A 67 4.10 1.81 7.24
CA SER A 67 5.54 1.53 7.18
C SER A 67 6.09 0.99 8.50
N GLY A 68 5.44 1.28 9.64
CA GLY A 68 5.81 0.76 10.96
C GLY A 68 5.40 -0.68 11.23
N GLN A 69 4.39 -1.22 10.54
CA GLN A 69 3.93 -2.61 10.74
C GLN A 69 4.93 -3.65 10.21
N HIS A 70 5.74 -3.30 9.20
CA HIS A 70 6.60 -4.24 8.49
C HIS A 70 8.06 -3.78 8.49
N THR A 71 8.92 -4.52 9.19
CA THR A 71 10.37 -4.32 9.05
C THR A 71 10.77 -4.63 7.61
N GLY A 72 11.42 -3.68 6.94
CA GLY A 72 11.77 -3.83 5.52
C GLY A 72 10.64 -3.46 4.56
N PHE A 73 9.59 -2.77 5.00
CA PHE A 73 8.49 -2.31 4.13
C PHE A 73 8.99 -1.73 2.79
N PHE A 74 9.98 -0.83 2.83
CA PHE A 74 10.52 -0.19 1.63
C PHE A 74 11.38 -1.10 0.77
N ASP A 75 11.89 -2.20 1.30
CA ASP A 75 12.62 -3.20 0.51
C ASP A 75 11.65 -4.05 -0.30
N GLU A 76 10.42 -4.26 0.16
CA GLU A 76 9.39 -5.00 -0.58
C GLU A 76 8.50 -4.10 -1.44
N ALA A 77 8.02 -2.97 -0.89
CA ALA A 77 7.08 -2.08 -1.56
C ALA A 77 7.60 -1.56 -2.91
N TRP A 78 8.90 -1.30 -3.06
CA TRP A 78 9.42 -0.84 -4.35
C TRP A 78 9.28 -1.87 -5.46
N ARG A 79 9.18 -3.18 -5.14
CA ARG A 79 9.06 -4.29 -6.10
C ARG A 79 7.64 -4.54 -6.59
N VAL A 80 6.65 -3.95 -5.93
CA VAL A 80 5.23 -4.09 -6.26
C VAL A 80 4.96 -3.61 -7.68
N ASP A 81 4.15 -4.37 -8.42
CA ASP A 81 3.68 -4.00 -9.74
C ASP A 81 2.37 -3.20 -9.64
N HIS A 82 2.49 -1.96 -9.17
CA HIS A 82 1.39 -1.00 -9.08
C HIS A 82 1.79 0.31 -9.80
N PRO A 83 0.94 0.90 -10.66
CA PRO A 83 1.27 2.11 -11.42
C PRO A 83 1.79 3.26 -10.54
N ALA A 84 1.12 3.52 -9.41
CA ALA A 84 1.47 4.59 -8.47
C ALA A 84 2.67 4.29 -7.53
N THR A 85 3.33 3.12 -7.61
CA THR A 85 4.37 2.71 -6.64
C THR A 85 5.45 3.77 -6.44
N ALA A 86 5.99 4.30 -7.54
CA ALA A 86 7.04 5.30 -7.49
C ALA A 86 6.59 6.62 -6.83
N GLU A 87 5.36 7.05 -7.12
CA GLU A 87 4.78 8.29 -6.62
C GLU A 87 4.46 8.18 -5.13
N VAL A 88 3.81 7.10 -4.72
CA VAL A 88 3.50 6.80 -3.32
C VAL A 88 4.76 6.77 -2.48
N LEU A 89 5.80 6.05 -2.90
CA LEU A 89 7.07 5.99 -2.16
C LEU A 89 7.75 7.37 -2.05
N GLU A 90 7.59 8.23 -3.05
CA GLU A 90 8.09 9.59 -2.99
C GLU A 90 7.29 10.44 -2.00
N ALA A 91 5.96 10.34 -2.02
CA ALA A 91 5.07 10.99 -1.08
C ALA A 91 5.36 10.57 0.36
N MET A 92 5.51 9.27 0.62
CA MET A 92 5.93 8.74 1.91
C MET A 92 7.26 9.38 2.37
N GLY A 93 8.23 9.51 1.45
CA GLY A 93 9.48 10.19 1.72
C GLY A 93 9.36 11.68 2.04
N ARG A 94 8.29 12.36 1.60
CA ARG A 94 8.02 13.77 1.95
C ARG A 94 7.25 13.90 3.27
N LEU A 95 6.32 12.97 3.52
CA LEU A 95 5.38 13.02 4.64
C LEU A 95 5.97 12.48 5.95
N HIS A 96 6.82 11.45 5.89
CA HIS A 96 7.28 10.74 7.09
C HIS A 96 8.16 11.63 8.01
N ARG A 97 7.85 11.65 9.32
CA ARG A 97 8.56 12.52 10.29
C ARG A 97 9.94 12.00 10.69
N ASP A 98 10.10 10.68 10.80
CA ASP A 98 11.43 10.07 10.96
C ASP A 98 12.32 10.23 9.72
N ARG A 99 13.49 10.85 9.91
CA ARG A 99 14.40 11.21 8.82
C ARG A 99 15.04 9.98 8.16
N LYS A 100 15.27 8.90 8.90
CA LYS A 100 15.87 7.69 8.36
C LYS A 100 14.87 6.98 7.47
N THR A 101 13.65 6.77 7.96
CA THR A 101 12.57 6.15 7.20
C THR A 101 12.21 6.96 5.96
N ALA A 102 12.11 8.29 6.08
CA ALA A 102 11.89 9.18 4.94
C ALA A 102 12.99 9.04 3.86
N LYS A 103 14.27 8.86 4.26
CA LYS A 103 15.37 8.64 3.33
C LYS A 103 15.26 7.27 2.63
N ASP A 104 14.87 6.24 3.35
CA ASP A 104 14.73 4.89 2.78
C ASP A 104 13.54 4.81 1.80
N ALA A 105 12.43 5.51 2.09
CA ALA A 105 11.33 5.70 1.16
C ALA A 105 11.76 6.36 -0.17
N ARG A 106 12.55 7.45 -0.11
CA ARG A 106 13.06 8.13 -1.32
C ARG A 106 13.98 7.23 -2.16
N LYS A 107 14.79 6.39 -1.52
CA LYS A 107 15.63 5.40 -2.23
C LYS A 107 14.76 4.35 -2.92
N ALA A 108 13.73 3.86 -2.23
CA ALA A 108 12.78 2.91 -2.78
C ALA A 108 12.03 3.51 -3.98
N ALA A 109 11.59 4.77 -3.91
CA ALA A 109 10.99 5.49 -5.02
C ALA A 109 11.93 5.56 -6.24
N PHE A 110 13.21 5.83 -6.02
CA PHE A 110 14.22 5.82 -7.08
C PHE A 110 14.34 4.43 -7.74
N LYS A 111 14.44 3.35 -6.94
CA LYS A 111 14.50 1.97 -7.46
C LYS A 111 13.25 1.63 -8.28
N ALA A 112 12.06 1.99 -7.80
CA ALA A 112 10.79 1.74 -8.48
C ALA A 112 10.76 2.41 -9.87
N ARG A 113 11.14 3.69 -9.97
CA ARG A 113 11.24 4.41 -11.25
C ARG A 113 12.25 3.79 -12.21
N SER A 114 13.39 3.34 -11.69
CA SER A 114 14.40 2.66 -12.51
C SER A 114 13.88 1.36 -13.10
N ARG A 115 13.07 0.59 -12.35
CA ARG A 115 12.43 -0.63 -12.87
C ARG A 115 11.38 -0.32 -13.94
N GLN A 116 10.52 0.67 -13.72
CA GLN A 116 9.46 1.03 -14.69
C GLN A 116 10.00 1.51 -16.04
N LYS A 117 11.25 1.98 -16.10
CA LYS A 117 11.91 2.44 -17.33
C LYS A 117 12.68 1.35 -18.08
N ALA A 118 12.90 0.19 -17.43
CA ALA A 118 13.66 -0.93 -17.98
C ALA A 118 12.73 -1.90 -18.71
#